data_AF-A0A3D1YWZ7-F1
#
_entry.id   AF-A0A3D1YWZ7-F1
#
_cell.length_a   1.000
_cell.length_b   1.000
_cell.length_c   1.000
_cell.angle_alpha   90.00
_cell.angle_beta   90.00
_cell.angle_gamma   90.00
#
_symmetry.space_group_name_H-M   'P 1'
#
loop_
_entity.id
_entity.type
_entity.pdbx_description
1 polymer ?
#
loop_
_entity_poly.entity_id
_entity_poly.type
_entity_poly.pdbx_seq_one_letter_code
_entity_poly.pdbx_strand_id
1 'polypeptide(L)'
;MGSIRLVDERVSEIRINGLLKEKDMPDIVCEAVIAHELTHYVHGFGSRRPQLYKYPHRGGVVAREMIRRGLGESHYAAKDWINTNWLEFYGEKMKQRNA
;
A
#
# COMPACT_ATOMS: atom_id res chain seq x y z
N MET A 1 2.77 -4.67 -1.78
CA MET A 1 1.44 -4.46 -2.41
C MET A 1 1.46 -3.23 -3.30
N GLY A 2 2.02 -2.11 -2.85
CA GLY A 2 2.44 -1.00 -3.71
C GLY A 2 3.92 -0.67 -3.55
N SER A 3 4.35 0.39 -4.24
CA SER A 3 5.62 1.08 -4.00
C SER A 3 5.51 2.54 -4.46
N ILE A 4 6.30 3.42 -3.86
CA ILE A 4 6.50 4.80 -4.31
C ILE A 4 7.96 5.07 -4.65
N ARG A 5 8.20 5.85 -5.70
CA ARG A 5 9.53 6.32 -6.10
C ARG A 5 9.48 7.72 -6.72
N LEU A 6 10.58 8.44 -6.63
CA LEU A 6 10.80 9.65 -7.41
C LEU A 6 11.31 9.20 -8.78
N VAL A 7 10.57 9.51 -9.86
CA VAL A 7 10.95 9.11 -11.23
C VAL A 7 11.59 10.24 -12.03
N ASP A 8 11.34 11.48 -11.63
CA ASP A 8 11.98 12.68 -12.16
C ASP A 8 12.03 13.75 -11.07
N GLU A 9 12.73 14.85 -11.31
CA GLU A 9 12.92 15.98 -10.40
C GLU A 9 11.65 16.55 -9.76
N ARG A 10 10.48 16.32 -10.36
CA ARG A 10 9.20 16.84 -9.86
C ARG A 10 8.10 15.78 -9.78
N VAL A 11 8.39 14.54 -10.20
CA VAL A 11 7.36 13.51 -10.38
C VAL A 11 7.64 12.34 -9.45
N SER A 12 6.71 12.12 -8.53
CA SER A 12 6.62 10.90 -7.73
C SER A 12 5.63 9.96 -8.39
N GLU A 13 6.00 8.68 -8.50
CA GLU A 13 5.17 7.64 -9.06
C GLU A 13 4.81 6.63 -7.96
N ILE A 14 3.52 6.37 -7.80
CA ILE A 14 3.01 5.24 -7.02
C ILE A 14 2.66 4.11 -7.98
N ARG A 15 3.23 2.92 -7.73
CA ARG A 15 2.92 1.70 -8.46
C ARG A 15 2.15 0.77 -7.54
N ILE A 16 1.08 0.18 -8.06
CA ILE A 16 0.22 -0.73 -7.32
C ILE A 16 0.24 -2.08 -8.03
N ASN A 17 0.19 -3.17 -7.26
CA ASN A 17 0.07 -4.51 -7.83
C ASN A 17 -1.20 -4.61 -8.68
N GLY A 18 -1.07 -5.06 -9.93
CA GLY A 18 -2.18 -5.17 -10.87
C GLY A 18 -3.29 -6.12 -10.42
N LEU A 19 -3.03 -7.03 -9.47
CA LEU A 19 -4.05 -7.88 -8.86
C LEU A 19 -5.09 -7.11 -8.03
N LEU A 20 -4.80 -5.86 -7.63
CA LEU A 20 -5.78 -5.04 -6.91
C LEU A 20 -6.94 -4.58 -7.81
N LYS A 21 -6.84 -4.75 -9.13
CA LYS A 21 -7.92 -4.42 -10.07
C LYS A 21 -8.97 -5.53 -10.21
N GLU A 22 -8.71 -6.69 -9.64
CA GLU A 22 -9.59 -7.85 -9.73
C GLU A 22 -10.89 -7.59 -8.97
N LYS A 23 -12.04 -8.02 -9.52
CA LYS A 23 -13.38 -7.67 -8.99
C LYS A 23 -13.66 -8.21 -7.58
N ASP A 24 -12.97 -9.27 -7.20
CA ASP A 24 -13.02 -9.95 -5.91
C ASP A 24 -11.98 -9.41 -4.91
N MET A 25 -11.15 -8.43 -5.31
CA MET A 25 -10.33 -7.68 -4.35
C MET A 25 -11.24 -6.75 -3.53
N PRO A 26 -11.19 -6.80 -2.19
CA PRO A 26 -11.96 -5.87 -1.37
C PRO A 26 -11.47 -4.42 -1.52
N ASP A 27 -12.38 -3.48 -1.67
CA ASP A 27 -12.06 -2.04 -1.79
C ASP A 27 -11.23 -1.51 -0.61
N ILE A 28 -11.49 -2.02 0.60
CA ILE A 28 -10.74 -1.64 1.81
C ILE A 28 -9.25 -2.00 1.74
N VAL A 29 -8.90 -3.07 1.01
CA VAL A 29 -7.50 -3.44 0.75
C VAL A 29 -6.87 -2.46 -0.22
N CYS A 30 -7.60 -2.08 -1.27
CA CYS A 30 -7.16 -1.08 -2.25
C CYS A 30 -6.92 0.29 -1.58
N GLU A 31 -7.87 0.75 -0.77
CA GLU A 31 -7.78 2.00 -0.01
C GLU A 31 -6.56 1.99 0.92
N ALA A 32 -6.38 0.93 1.70
CA ALA A 32 -5.27 0.82 2.63
C ALA A 32 -3.90 0.82 1.92
N VAL A 33 -3.79 0.16 0.77
CA VAL A 33 -2.55 0.15 -0.03
C VAL A 33 -2.25 1.53 -0.61
N ILE A 34 -3.25 2.22 -1.18
CA ILE A 34 -3.07 3.58 -1.71
C ILE A 34 -2.65 4.55 -0.58
N ALA A 35 -3.36 4.48 0.55
CA ALA A 35 -3.06 5.31 1.72
C ALA A 35 -1.66 5.04 2.31
N HIS A 36 -1.19 3.79 2.25
CA HIS A 36 0.15 3.42 2.65
C HIS A 36 1.21 4.13 1.80
N GLU A 37 1.08 4.08 0.47
CA GLU A 37 2.03 4.73 -0.43
C GLU A 37 1.96 6.27 -0.34
N LEU A 38 0.76 6.84 -0.14
CA LEU A 38 0.62 8.28 0.15
C LEU A 38 1.27 8.68 1.47
N THR A 39 1.23 7.80 2.48
CA THR A 39 1.93 8.05 3.76
C THR A 39 3.44 8.10 3.55
N HIS A 40 4.00 7.23 2.71
CA HIS A 40 5.40 7.33 2.31
C HIS A 40 5.72 8.68 1.68
N TYR A 41 4.89 9.14 0.75
CA TYR A 41 5.05 10.46 0.12
C TYR A 41 5.02 11.62 1.13
N VAL A 42 4.08 11.59 2.07
CA VAL A 42 3.97 12.61 3.13
C VAL A 42 5.19 12.60 4.04
N HIS A 43 5.74 11.42 4.34
CA HIS A 43 6.96 11.27 5.13
C HIS A 43 8.25 11.61 4.36
N GLY A 44 8.14 11.98 3.08
CA GLY A 44 9.24 12.39 2.22
C GLY A 44 9.88 11.25 1.42
N PHE A 45 9.46 10.00 1.61
CA PHE A 45 9.95 8.88 0.81
C PHE A 45 9.41 8.95 -0.62
N GLY A 46 10.25 8.59 -1.60
CA GLY A 46 9.89 8.66 -3.02
C GLY A 46 9.59 10.09 -3.51
N SER A 47 10.10 11.11 -2.83
CA SER A 47 9.86 12.53 -3.14
C SER A 47 11.12 13.38 -2.88
N ARG A 48 11.08 14.68 -3.23
CA ARG A 48 12.12 15.66 -2.84
C ARG A 48 11.87 16.34 -1.49
N ARG A 49 10.81 15.95 -0.78
CA ARG A 49 10.51 16.53 0.54
C ARG A 49 11.54 16.06 1.57
N PRO A 50 11.81 16.86 2.61
CA PRO A 50 12.61 16.40 3.74
C PRO A 50 12.04 15.09 4.31
N GLN A 51 12.90 14.10 4.52
CA GLN A 51 12.47 12.85 5.15
C GLN A 51 12.22 13.07 6.63
N LEU A 52 10.99 12.80 7.07
CA LEU A 52 10.61 12.93 8.48
C LEU A 52 11.18 11.80 9.36
N TYR A 53 11.56 10.69 8.73
CA TYR A 53 12.08 9.49 9.41
C TYR A 53 13.24 8.89 8.62
N LYS A 54 14.22 8.30 9.33
CA LYS A 54 15.35 7.58 8.71
C LYS A 54 14.93 6.30 7.97
N TYR A 55 13.90 5.62 8.48
CA TYR A 55 13.40 4.36 7.92
C TYR A 55 11.89 4.41 7.75
N PRO A 56 11.35 3.94 6.61
CA PRO A 56 9.95 4.14 6.26
C PRO A 56 8.95 3.38 7.14
N HIS A 57 9.32 2.24 7.71
CA HIS A 57 8.38 1.42 8.52
C HIS A 57 8.82 1.23 9.97
N ARG A 58 10.04 1.65 10.34
CA ARG A 58 10.59 1.35 11.67
C ARG A 58 9.72 1.97 12.75
N GLY A 59 9.38 1.17 13.75
CA GLY A 59 8.53 1.59 14.86
C GLY A 59 7.08 1.86 14.45
N GLY A 60 6.61 1.41 13.28
CA GLY A 60 5.21 1.54 12.87
C GLY A 60 4.80 2.97 12.48
N VAL A 61 5.74 3.81 12.04
CA VAL A 61 5.47 5.22 11.68
C VAL A 61 4.38 5.37 10.62
N VAL A 62 4.33 4.48 9.62
CA VAL A 62 3.27 4.49 8.59
C VAL A 62 1.92 4.15 9.19
N ALA A 63 1.83 3.06 9.96
CA ALA A 63 0.57 2.66 10.60
C ALA A 63 0.04 3.75 11.52
N ARG A 64 0.92 4.37 12.33
CA ARG A 64 0.54 5.51 13.18
C ARG A 64 0.03 6.69 12.39
N GLU A 65 0.65 7.02 11.26
CA GLU A 65 0.18 8.13 10.42
C GLU A 65 -1.18 7.84 9.77
N MET A 66 -1.38 6.61 9.28
CA MET A 66 -2.69 6.18 8.76
C MET A 66 -3.77 6.25 9.84
N ILE A 67 -3.52 5.71 11.04
CA ILE A 67 -4.45 5.76 12.17
C ILE A 67 -4.75 7.20 12.57
N ARG A 68 -3.72 8.06 12.69
CA ARG A 68 -3.87 9.48 13.01
C ARG A 68 -4.76 10.22 12.01
N ARG A 69 -4.77 9.79 10.75
CA ARG A 69 -5.59 10.36 9.67
C ARG A 69 -6.97 9.71 9.52
N GLY A 70 -7.37 8.84 10.45
CA GLY A 70 -8.69 8.18 10.44
C GLY A 70 -8.75 6.91 9.60
N LEU A 71 -7.62 6.40 9.09
CA LEU A 71 -7.55 5.19 8.25
C LEU A 71 -7.16 3.94 9.04
N GLY A 72 -7.43 3.94 10.35
CA GLY A 72 -7.12 2.82 11.24
C GLY A 72 -7.90 1.57 10.88
N GLU A 73 -9.21 1.70 10.64
CA GLU A 73 -10.08 0.60 10.21
C GLU A 73 -9.57 -0.02 8.90
N SER A 74 -9.36 0.79 7.86
CA SER A 74 -8.83 0.35 6.58
C SER A 74 -7.48 -0.35 6.73
N HIS A 75 -6.57 0.21 7.55
CA HIS A 75 -5.27 -0.40 7.83
C HIS A 75 -5.38 -1.81 8.43
N TYR A 76 -6.18 -1.97 9.49
CA TYR A 76 -6.28 -3.25 10.20
C TYR A 76 -7.09 -4.28 9.41
N ALA A 77 -8.21 -3.89 8.80
CA ALA A 77 -9.02 -4.78 7.97
C ALA A 77 -8.24 -5.29 6.75
N ALA A 78 -7.50 -4.40 6.06
CA ALA A 78 -6.66 -4.83 4.95
C ALA A 78 -5.53 -5.77 5.40
N LYS A 79 -4.89 -5.47 6.55
CA LYS A 79 -3.84 -6.33 7.09
C LYS A 79 -4.38 -7.72 7.43
N ASP A 80 -5.54 -7.81 8.06
CA ASP A 80 -6.19 -9.07 8.37
C ASP A 80 -6.55 -9.85 7.09
N TRP A 81 -7.18 -9.18 6.13
CA TRP A 81 -7.54 -9.80 4.86
C TRP A 81 -6.32 -10.32 4.10
N ILE A 82 -5.23 -9.54 4.01
CA ILE A 82 -3.99 -9.96 3.34
C ILE A 82 -3.38 -11.18 4.04
N ASN A 83 -3.32 -11.21 5.36
CA ASN A 83 -2.73 -12.32 6.10
C ASN A 83 -3.52 -13.62 5.94
N THR A 84 -4.84 -13.51 5.81
CA THR A 84 -5.74 -14.67 5.79
C THR A 84 -6.04 -15.18 4.38
N ASN A 85 -6.17 -14.28 3.40
CA ASN A 85 -6.75 -14.61 2.09
C ASN A 85 -5.77 -14.48 0.91
N TRP A 86 -4.65 -13.74 1.06
CA TRP A 86 -3.81 -13.37 -0.09
C TRP A 86 -3.23 -14.56 -0.85
N LEU A 87 -2.79 -15.60 -0.14
CA LEU A 87 -2.16 -16.77 -0.77
C LEU A 87 -3.13 -17.55 -1.64
N GLU A 88 -4.35 -17.77 -1.13
CA GLU A 88 -5.42 -18.46 -1.86
C GLU A 88 -5.85 -17.63 -3.07
N PHE A 89 -6.19 -16.36 -2.84
CA PHE A 89 -6.55 -15.41 -3.89
C PHE A 89 -5.49 -15.36 -5.00
N TYR A 90 -4.21 -15.24 -4.65
CA TYR A 90 -3.12 -15.23 -5.61
C TYR A 90 -3.07 -16.54 -6.41
N GLY A 91 -3.20 -17.69 -5.74
CA GLY A 91 -3.20 -19.00 -6.39
C GLY A 91 -4.33 -19.14 -7.42
N GLU A 92 -5.54 -18.69 -7.10
CA GLU A 92 -6.67 -18.70 -8.01
C GLU A 92 -6.45 -17.82 -9.24
N LYS A 93 -5.98 -16.59 -9.04
CA LYS A 93 -5.73 -15.65 -10.15
C LYS A 93 -4.62 -16.13 -11.08
N MET A 94 -3.57 -16.76 -10.54
CA MET A 94 -2.51 -17.30 -11.38
C MET A 94 -2.99 -18.52 -12.20
N LYS A 95 -3.87 -19.36 -11.66
CA LYS A 95 -4.50 -20.45 -12.43
C LYS A 95 -5.35 -19.91 -13.58
N GLN A 96 -6.19 -18.90 -13.31
CA GLN A 96 -7.06 -18.29 -14.32
C GLN A 96 -6.28 -17.63 -15.47
N ARG A 97 -5.08 -17.10 -15.21
CA ARG A 97 -4.24 -16.46 -16.24
C ARG A 97 -3.44 -17.44 -17.10
N ASN A 98 -3.29 -18.68 -16.64
CA ASN A 98 -2.54 -19.74 -17.32
C ASN A 98 -3.46 -20.78 -17.98
N ALA A 99 -4.78 -20.61 -17.85
CA ALA A 99 -5.82 -21.39 -18.52
C ALA A 99 -6.22 -20.70 -19.82
#